data_AF-A0A7Z9PZI8-F1
#
_entry.id   AF-A0A7Z9PZI8-F1
#
_cell.length_a   1.000
_cell.length_b   1.000
_cell.length_c   1.000
_cell.angle_alpha   90.00
_cell.angle_beta   90.00
_cell.angle_gamma   90.00
#
_symmetry.space_group_name_H-M   'P 1'
#
loop_
_entity.id
_entity.type
_entity.pdbx_description
1 polymer ?
#
loop_
_entity_poly.entity_id
_entity_poly.type
_entity_poly.pdbx_seq_one_letter_code
_entity_poly.pdbx_strand_id
1 'polypeptide(L)'
;RTGTSGIQRFGASLWSGDIGANWQSLRSHYVAQSNMSFSGVDYYGSDVGGFYRDAFEGADYDELYSRWFAAACLTDIPLRPHTMNLGNKYETAPDRTGDKASNLRNLKQRYRSHRSKSHITNNAID
;
A
#
# COMPACT_ATOMS: atom_id res chain seq x y z
N ARG A 1 -9.25 -1.25 -12.01
CA ARG A 1 -8.75 0.13 -12.21
C ARG A 1 -9.81 1.18 -11.95
N THR A 2 -11.05 0.99 -12.42
CA THR A 2 -12.14 1.95 -12.21
C THR A 2 -13.41 1.25 -11.72
N GLY A 3 -14.38 2.02 -11.25
CA GLY A 3 -15.68 1.57 -10.78
C GLY A 3 -16.68 2.73 -10.76
N THR A 4 -17.94 2.41 -10.46
CA THR A 4 -19.02 3.40 -10.30
C THR A 4 -19.72 3.19 -8.96
N SER A 5 -20.77 3.95 -8.67
CA SER A 5 -21.55 3.82 -7.45
C SER A 5 -22.00 2.38 -7.20
N GLY A 6 -21.86 1.93 -5.95
CA GLY A 6 -22.23 0.57 -5.55
C GLY A 6 -21.20 -0.51 -5.89
N ILE A 7 -20.05 -0.19 -6.51
CA ILE A 7 -19.02 -1.19 -6.87
C ILE A 7 -18.52 -2.02 -5.68
N GLN A 8 -18.53 -1.45 -4.47
CA GLN A 8 -18.09 -2.11 -3.25
C GLN A 8 -18.86 -3.40 -2.93
N ARG A 9 -20.11 -3.52 -3.39
CA ARG A 9 -20.95 -4.73 -3.19
C ARG A 9 -20.37 -5.98 -3.87
N PHE A 10 -19.46 -5.80 -4.82
CA PHE A 10 -18.82 -6.87 -5.54
C PHE A 10 -17.46 -7.26 -4.94
N GLY A 11 -17.08 -6.69 -3.80
CA GLY A 11 -15.75 -6.90 -3.21
C GLY A 11 -14.62 -6.39 -4.10
N ALA A 12 -14.92 -5.45 -5.00
CA ALA A 12 -13.94 -4.91 -5.93
C ALA A 12 -12.91 -4.06 -5.18
N SER A 13 -11.64 -4.36 -5.41
CA SER A 13 -10.54 -3.47 -5.01
C SER A 13 -10.16 -2.55 -6.16
N LEU A 14 -10.07 -1.27 -5.84
CA LEU A 14 -9.63 -0.22 -6.75
C LEU A 14 -8.23 0.27 -6.35
N TRP A 15 -7.56 0.94 -7.27
CA TRP A 15 -6.29 1.60 -6.97
C TRP A 15 -6.13 2.87 -7.80
N SER A 16 -5.18 3.71 -7.41
CA SER A 16 -4.91 5.02 -8.03
C SER A 16 -4.45 4.99 -9.48
N GLY A 17 -4.20 3.81 -10.05
CA GLY A 17 -3.75 3.65 -11.43
C GLY A 17 -2.28 4.02 -11.63
N ASP A 18 -1.96 4.41 -12.86
CA ASP A 18 -0.59 4.54 -13.36
C ASP A 18 -0.01 5.92 -12.99
N ILE A 19 0.28 6.14 -11.70
CA ILE A 19 0.80 7.40 -11.15
C ILE A 19 2.33 7.44 -11.12
N GLY A 20 2.90 8.66 -11.07
CA GLY A 20 4.35 8.87 -11.01
C GLY A 20 4.97 8.44 -9.67
N ALA A 21 6.21 7.97 -9.73
CA ALA A 21 7.05 7.74 -8.56
C ALA A 21 7.55 9.08 -7.97
N ASN A 22 6.68 9.88 -7.36
CA ASN A 22 7.07 11.14 -6.73
C ASN A 22 6.20 11.51 -5.53
N TRP A 23 6.68 12.45 -4.71
CA TRP A 23 6.02 12.90 -3.49
C TRP A 23 4.65 13.52 -3.72
N GLN A 24 4.46 14.21 -4.85
CA GLN A 24 3.18 14.78 -5.21
C GLN A 24 2.13 13.67 -5.44
N SER A 25 2.50 12.63 -6.18
CA SER A 25 1.64 11.47 -6.44
C SER A 25 1.29 10.72 -5.15
N LEU A 26 2.26 10.55 -4.24
CA LEU A 26 2.03 9.96 -2.91
C LEU A 26 0.99 10.77 -2.12
N ARG A 27 1.13 12.10 -2.08
CA ARG A 27 0.17 12.97 -1.40
C ARG A 27 -1.21 12.90 -2.05
N SER A 28 -1.28 12.98 -3.38
CA SER A 28 -2.53 12.90 -4.12
C SER A 28 -3.25 11.57 -3.93
N HIS A 29 -2.51 10.45 -3.83
CA HIS A 29 -3.08 9.13 -3.53
C HIS A 29 -3.83 9.13 -2.19
N TYR A 30 -3.25 9.66 -1.11
CA TYR A 30 -3.93 9.64 0.20
C TYR A 30 -5.12 10.60 0.31
N VAL A 31 -5.09 11.71 -0.45
CA VAL A 31 -6.28 12.56 -0.62
C VAL A 31 -7.37 11.78 -1.37
N ALA A 32 -7.01 11.08 -2.46
CA ALA A 32 -7.95 10.24 -3.21
C ALA A 32 -8.51 9.11 -2.34
N GLN A 33 -7.68 8.41 -1.56
CA GLN A 33 -8.09 7.33 -0.66
C GLN A 33 -9.14 7.82 0.35
N SER A 34 -8.96 9.02 0.90
CA SER A 34 -9.95 9.63 1.81
C SER A 34 -11.30 9.86 1.11
N ASN A 35 -11.28 10.40 -0.11
CA ASN A 35 -12.49 10.60 -0.90
C ASN A 35 -13.17 9.28 -1.31
N MET A 36 -12.38 8.24 -1.61
CA MET A 36 -12.89 6.90 -1.94
C MET A 36 -13.59 6.27 -0.74
N SER A 37 -13.01 6.39 0.47
CA SER A 37 -13.65 5.94 1.70
C SER A 37 -14.97 6.67 1.98
N PHE A 38 -15.01 8.00 1.84
CA PHE A 38 -16.27 8.76 1.95
C PHE A 38 -17.31 8.39 0.89
N SER A 39 -16.87 7.85 -0.25
CA SER A 39 -17.74 7.32 -1.31
C SER A 39 -18.17 5.87 -1.08
N GLY A 40 -17.82 5.26 0.06
CA GLY A 40 -18.15 3.89 0.42
C GLY A 40 -17.27 2.82 -0.23
N VAL A 41 -16.07 3.20 -0.70
CA VAL A 41 -15.09 2.27 -1.29
C VAL A 41 -13.89 2.14 -0.36
N ASP A 42 -13.92 1.14 0.51
CA ASP A 42 -12.86 0.90 1.49
C ASP A 42 -11.67 0.12 0.90
N TYR A 43 -11.90 -0.70 -0.13
CA TYR A 43 -10.85 -1.44 -0.82
C TYR A 43 -10.19 -0.56 -1.88
N TYR A 44 -9.34 0.35 -1.41
CA TYR A 44 -8.57 1.26 -2.25
C TYR A 44 -7.09 1.26 -1.87
N GLY A 45 -6.22 1.13 -2.87
CA GLY A 45 -4.77 1.16 -2.66
C GLY A 45 -4.01 1.86 -3.79
N SER A 46 -2.69 1.73 -3.76
CA SER A 46 -1.79 2.27 -4.78
C SER A 46 -0.74 1.24 -5.19
N ASP A 47 -0.04 1.57 -6.26
CA ASP A 47 1.20 0.88 -6.63
C ASP A 47 2.31 1.46 -5.76
N VAL A 48 2.78 0.67 -4.79
CA VAL A 48 3.71 1.17 -3.78
C VAL A 48 5.02 1.62 -4.43
N GLY A 49 5.37 2.88 -4.22
CA GLY A 49 6.53 3.51 -4.83
C GLY A 49 6.27 4.12 -6.22
N GLY A 50 5.03 4.10 -6.70
CA GLY A 50 4.62 4.67 -7.98
C GLY A 50 4.81 3.73 -9.18
N PHE A 51 3.94 3.90 -10.18
CA PHE A 51 3.94 3.09 -11.39
C PHE A 51 5.03 3.55 -12.38
N TYR A 52 5.12 4.85 -12.64
CA TYR A 52 6.11 5.44 -13.57
C TYR A 52 7.36 5.89 -12.81
N ARG A 53 8.39 5.05 -12.83
CA ARG A 53 9.64 5.25 -12.08
C ARG A 53 10.56 6.32 -12.64
N ASP A 54 10.41 6.63 -13.92
CA ASP A 54 11.04 7.76 -14.62
C ASP A 54 10.57 9.12 -14.13
N ALA A 55 9.40 9.21 -13.50
CA ALA A 55 8.90 10.45 -12.87
C ALA A 55 9.56 10.77 -11.51
N PHE A 56 10.55 9.99 -11.07
CA PHE A 56 11.31 10.25 -9.86
C PHE A 56 12.51 11.15 -10.14
N GLU A 57 12.53 12.33 -9.53
CA GLU A 57 13.59 13.34 -9.71
C GLU A 57 14.50 13.49 -8.47
N GLY A 58 14.33 12.64 -7.44
CA GLY A 58 15.10 12.72 -6.20
C GLY A 58 16.43 11.97 -6.23
N ALA A 59 17.26 12.20 -5.21
CA ALA A 59 18.52 11.47 -5.03
C ALA A 59 18.33 10.08 -4.41
N ASP A 60 17.28 9.89 -3.61
CA ASP A 60 17.05 8.67 -2.84
C ASP A 60 15.61 8.16 -3.04
N TYR A 61 15.45 7.18 -3.93
CA TYR A 61 14.16 6.53 -4.11
C TYR A 61 13.79 5.63 -2.94
N ASP A 62 14.78 5.05 -2.25
CA ASP A 62 14.54 4.11 -1.17
C ASP A 62 13.80 4.79 -0.01
N GLU A 63 14.05 6.09 0.20
CA GLU A 63 13.24 6.91 1.10
C GLU A 63 11.77 6.97 0.64
N LEU A 64 11.52 7.38 -0.62
CA LEU A 64 10.16 7.49 -1.16
C LEU A 64 9.42 6.16 -1.05
N TYR A 65 10.05 5.06 -1.45
CA TYR A 65 9.47 3.72 -1.36
C TYR A 65 9.14 3.36 0.09
N SER A 66 10.06 3.55 1.03
CA SER A 66 9.86 3.17 2.43
C SER A 66 8.73 3.96 3.09
N ARG A 67 8.60 5.26 2.79
CA ARG A 67 7.50 6.09 3.27
C ARG A 67 6.16 5.63 2.70
N TRP A 68 6.14 5.35 1.40
CA TRP A 68 4.95 4.85 0.72
C TRP A 68 4.55 3.47 1.24
N PHE A 69 5.50 2.56 1.39
CA PHE A 69 5.27 1.20 1.88
C PHE A 69 4.75 1.19 3.32
N ALA A 70 5.32 2.03 4.19
CA ALA A 70 4.83 2.17 5.56
C ALA A 70 3.37 2.65 5.62
N ALA A 71 3.02 3.67 4.83
CA ALA A 71 1.66 4.19 4.78
C ALA A 71 0.69 3.18 4.14
N ALA A 72 1.08 2.52 3.04
CA ALA A 72 0.29 1.46 2.40
C ALA A 72 0.09 0.25 3.32
N CYS A 73 1.07 -0.11 4.16
CA CYS A 73 0.90 -1.16 5.17
C CYS A 73 -0.25 -0.86 6.13
N LEU A 74 -0.49 0.43 6.43
CA LEU A 74 -1.53 0.85 7.36
C LEU A 74 -2.91 0.99 6.69
N THR A 75 -2.99 1.55 5.49
CA THR A 75 -4.28 1.97 4.92
C THR A 75 -4.66 1.30 3.59
N ASP A 76 -3.71 0.82 2.80
CA ASP A 76 -4.00 0.31 1.46
C ASP A 76 -4.52 -1.14 1.51
N ILE A 77 -5.59 -1.40 0.74
CA ILE A 77 -6.10 -2.74 0.49
C ILE A 77 -6.28 -2.94 -1.04
N PRO A 78 -5.48 -3.82 -1.66
CA PRO A 78 -4.38 -4.61 -1.10
C PRO A 78 -3.09 -3.77 -0.85
N LEU A 79 -2.21 -4.27 0.02
CA LEU A 79 -0.80 -3.86 0.02
C LEU A 79 -0.14 -4.43 -1.24
N ARG A 80 0.30 -3.56 -2.15
CA ARG A 80 0.66 -3.96 -3.52
C ARG A 80 1.92 -3.26 -4.04
N PRO A 81 3.11 -3.84 -3.85
CA PRO A 81 4.31 -3.44 -4.58
C PRO A 81 4.15 -3.76 -6.07
N HIS A 82 4.13 -2.74 -6.90
CA HIS A 82 3.96 -2.87 -8.35
C HIS A 82 4.52 -1.66 -9.08
N THR A 83 4.95 -1.82 -10.33
CA THR A 83 5.48 -0.74 -11.14
C THR A 83 5.46 -1.11 -12.63
N MET A 84 5.71 -0.14 -13.50
CA MET A 84 5.90 -0.36 -14.94
C MET A 84 7.24 -1.05 -15.20
N ASN A 85 7.23 -2.37 -15.38
CA ASN A 85 8.46 -3.16 -15.47
C ASN A 85 8.60 -4.01 -16.75
N LEU A 86 8.19 -3.50 -17.91
CA LEU A 86 8.31 -4.23 -19.19
C LEU A 86 9.73 -4.70 -19.52
N GLY A 87 10.73 -3.92 -19.11
CA GLY A 87 12.15 -4.25 -19.33
C GLY A 87 12.78 -5.09 -18.21
N ASN A 88 12.02 -5.55 -17.22
CA ASN A 88 12.49 -6.28 -16.04
C ASN A 88 13.69 -5.60 -15.32
N LYS A 89 13.64 -4.27 -15.22
CA LYS A 89 14.72 -3.42 -14.68
C LYS A 89 14.45 -2.88 -13.28
N TYR A 90 13.20 -2.90 -12.82
CA TYR A 90 12.82 -2.31 -11.54
C TYR A 90 12.49 -3.41 -10.52
N GLU A 91 13.23 -3.40 -9.41
CA GLU A 91 12.95 -4.20 -8.24
C GLU A 91 11.89 -3.51 -7.37
N THR A 92 10.93 -4.28 -6.88
CA THR A 92 9.82 -3.77 -6.05
C THR A 92 9.63 -4.57 -4.77
N ALA A 93 10.37 -5.66 -4.56
CA ALA A 93 10.26 -6.46 -3.36
C ALA A 93 10.72 -5.63 -2.13
N PRO A 94 9.92 -5.56 -1.06
CA PRO A 94 10.21 -4.67 0.08
C PRO A 94 11.43 -5.09 0.91
N ASP A 95 11.99 -6.27 0.68
CA ASP A 95 13.27 -6.73 1.24
C ASP A 95 14.49 -6.33 0.41
N ARG A 96 14.28 -5.79 -0.81
CA ARG A 96 15.32 -5.38 -1.76
C ARG A 96 15.24 -3.91 -2.17
N THR A 97 14.08 -3.28 -2.02
CA THR A 97 13.84 -1.86 -2.30
C THR A 97 13.48 -1.12 -1.01
N GLY A 98 14.02 0.08 -0.80
CA GLY A 98 13.82 0.81 0.43
C GLY A 98 14.66 0.32 1.61
N ASP A 99 14.36 0.85 2.79
CA ASP A 99 14.91 0.38 4.06
C ASP A 99 14.23 -0.92 4.50
N LYS A 100 14.92 -2.04 4.28
CA LYS A 100 14.47 -3.39 4.64
C LYS A 100 14.00 -3.51 6.09
N ALA A 101 14.69 -2.86 7.04
CA ALA A 101 14.35 -2.96 8.46
C ALA A 101 13.01 -2.28 8.76
N SER A 102 12.81 -1.05 8.27
CA SER A 102 11.54 -0.33 8.35
C SER A 102 10.41 -1.06 7.64
N ASN A 103 10.64 -1.56 6.42
CA ASN A 103 9.64 -2.29 5.65
C ASN A 103 9.18 -3.55 6.40
N LEU A 104 10.11 -4.37 6.89
CA LEU A 104 9.78 -5.57 7.67
C LEU A 104 9.01 -5.23 8.95
N ARG A 105 9.37 -4.14 9.64
CA ARG A 105 8.66 -3.68 10.85
C ARG A 105 7.21 -3.30 10.54
N ASN A 106 6.98 -2.50 9.50
CA ASN A 106 5.64 -2.09 9.09
C ASN A 106 4.80 -3.27 8.58
N LEU A 107 5.40 -4.18 7.83
CA LEU A 107 4.72 -5.40 7.37
C LEU A 107 4.30 -6.29 8.55
N LYS A 108 5.20 -6.52 9.52
CA LYS A 108 4.86 -7.23 10.76
C LYS A 108 3.77 -6.51 11.55
N GLN A 109 3.77 -5.18 11.59
CA GLN A 109 2.69 -4.42 12.22
C GLN A 109 1.35 -4.64 11.52
N ARG A 110 1.30 -4.57 10.19
CA ARG A 110 0.09 -4.85 9.41
C ARG A 110 -0.52 -6.21 9.80
N TYR A 111 0.27 -7.28 9.78
CA TYR A 111 -0.24 -8.62 10.12
C TYR A 111 -0.61 -8.78 11.60
N ARG A 112 0.10 -8.11 12.52
CA ARG A 112 -0.31 -8.08 13.94
C ARG A 112 -1.68 -7.44 14.13
N SER A 113 -1.95 -6.33 13.45
CA SER A 113 -3.24 -5.63 13.54
C SER A 113 -4.42 -6.44 12.98
N HIS A 114 -4.19 -7.31 11.98
CA HIS A 114 -5.24 -8.18 11.43
C HIS A 114 -5.58 -9.38 12.34
N ARG A 115 -4.72 -9.70 13.31
CA ARG A 115 -4.93 -10.84 14.22
C ARG A 115 -5.70 -10.39 15.47
N SER A 116 -7.01 -10.15 15.32
CA SER A 116 -7.90 -9.96 16.47
C SER A 116 -8.48 -11.30 16.94
N LYS A 117 -8.15 -11.65 18.20
CA LYS A 117 -8.71 -12.71 19.06
C LYS A 117 -8.49 -14.19 18.69
N SER A 118 -7.42 -14.76 19.26
CA SER A 118 -7.37 -16.19 19.63
C SER A 118 -6.73 -16.41 21.02
N HIS A 119 -6.93 -15.48 21.96
CA HIS A 119 -6.46 -15.57 23.35
C HIS A 119 -7.60 -15.20 24.32
N ILE A 120 -8.69 -15.95 24.25
CA ILE A 120 -9.65 -16.13 25.36
C ILE A 120 -9.75 -17.64 25.54
N THR A 121 -9.62 -18.12 26.78
CA THR A 121 -9.54 -19.51 27.29
C THR A 121 -8.14 -20.16 27.39
N ASN A 122 -7.45 -19.90 28.49
CA ASN A 122 -6.80 -20.94 29.31
C ASN A 122 -6.37 -20.35 30.65
N ASN A 123 -7.35 -20.11 31.54
CA ASN A 123 -7.13 -20.01 32.98
C ASN A 123 -8.40 -20.46 33.72
N ALA A 124 -8.84 -21.67 33.38
CA ALA A 124 -9.68 -22.49 34.24
C ALA A 124 -9.05 -23.89 34.18
N ILE A 125 -8.82 -24.48 35.36
CA ILE A 125 -8.16 -25.77 35.60
C ILE A 125 -6.61 -25.67 35.63
N ASP A 126 -6.05 -25.13 36.70
CA ASP A 126 -5.46 -25.90 37.82
C ASP A 126 -5.19 -24.94 39.00
#